data_AF-A0A7V9QYM5-F1
#
_entry.id   AF-A0A7V9QYM5-F1
#
_cell.length_a   1.000
_cell.length_b   1.000
_cell.length_c   1.000
_cell.angle_alpha   90.00
_cell.angle_beta   90.00
_cell.angle_gamma   90.00
#
_symmetry.space_group_name_H-M   'P 1'
#
loop_
_entity.id
_entity.type
_entity.pdbx_description
1 polymer ?
#
loop_
_entity_poly.entity_id
_entity_poly.type
_entity_poly.pdbx_seq_one_letter_code
_entity_poly.pdbx_strand_id
1 'polypeptide(L)'
;MTGRRRLLVLTATLLLTGLVGCRGTSPGPAAVEPPTATLPKADGTLTGTLTDVTQVEPSGDAGPALLATVLVEPPGKSVTAMPMIFDVIDRTLLFREYAGLGDKTRSEINVSALTTGMIARIGYSGPVRESYPAQATAAYVVLEDPGS
;
A
#
# COMPACT_ATOMS: atom_id res chain seq x y z
N MET A 1 -64.96 35.14 -1.55
CA MET A 1 -64.85 36.59 -1.76
C MET A 1 -63.37 36.92 -1.86
N THR A 2 -62.85 37.14 -3.08
CA THR A 2 -62.41 38.47 -3.58
C THR A 2 -61.38 39.14 -2.66
N GLY A 3 -60.15 39.48 -3.02
CA GLY A 3 -59.42 39.55 -4.29
C GLY A 3 -58.26 40.55 -4.17
N ARG A 4 -57.36 40.55 -5.17
CA ARG A 4 -56.44 41.65 -5.60
C ARG A 4 -55.20 41.94 -4.73
N ARG A 5 -53.98 41.58 -5.18
CA ARG A 5 -53.11 42.17 -6.24
C ARG A 5 -52.31 43.40 -5.79
N ARG A 6 -50.97 43.30 -5.85
CA ARG A 6 -49.95 44.23 -6.40
C ARG A 6 -48.57 43.58 -6.12
N LEU A 7 -47.98 42.80 -7.02
CA LEU A 7 -47.33 43.17 -8.28
C LEU A 7 -46.19 44.20 -8.08
N LEU A 8 -44.94 43.72 -8.03
CA LEU A 8 -43.82 44.40 -8.64
C LEU A 8 -42.98 43.36 -9.38
N VAL A 9 -43.26 43.33 -10.67
CA VAL A 9 -42.60 42.54 -11.71
C VAL A 9 -41.34 43.31 -12.09
N LEU A 10 -40.16 42.74 -11.88
CA LEU A 10 -38.98 43.11 -12.67
C LEU A 10 -38.70 41.95 -13.62
N THR A 11 -39.31 42.06 -14.80
CA THR A 11 -39.04 41.29 -16.00
C THR A 11 -37.64 41.63 -16.49
N ALA A 12 -36.74 40.65 -16.49
CA ALA A 12 -35.62 40.58 -17.42
C ALA A 12 -35.77 39.29 -18.22
N THR A 13 -36.50 39.38 -19.33
CA THR A 13 -36.54 38.38 -20.41
C THR A 13 -35.19 38.45 -21.15
N LEU A 14 -34.36 37.40 -21.19
CA LEU A 14 -34.51 36.12 -21.88
C LEU A 14 -33.93 36.18 -23.32
N LEU A 15 -32.87 35.41 -23.55
CA LEU A 15 -32.50 34.76 -24.82
C LEU A 15 -31.46 33.67 -24.45
N LEU A 16 -31.87 32.41 -24.23
CA LEU A 16 -31.94 31.31 -25.23
C LEU A 16 -30.81 31.42 -26.27
N THR A 17 -29.96 30.42 -26.52
CA THR A 17 -30.21 28.98 -26.54
C THR A 17 -28.87 28.26 -26.67
N GLY A 18 -28.69 27.18 -25.93
CA GLY A 18 -27.60 26.22 -26.13
C GLY A 18 -27.97 24.93 -25.42
N LEU A 19 -28.73 24.09 -26.12
CA LEU A 19 -29.19 22.78 -25.66
C LEU A 19 -28.01 21.90 -25.28
N VAL A 20 -28.12 21.20 -24.15
CA VAL A 20 -28.11 19.73 -23.99
C VAL A 20 -27.99 19.47 -22.49
N GLY A 21 -29.00 18.79 -21.95
CA GLY A 21 -29.11 18.56 -20.51
C GLY A 21 -28.02 17.65 -19.95
N CYS A 22 -27.82 17.74 -18.64
CA CYS A 22 -28.11 16.60 -17.77
C CYS A 22 -28.01 17.03 -16.30
N ARG A 23 -28.87 16.38 -15.54
CA ARG A 23 -28.99 16.32 -14.08
C ARG A 23 -27.68 16.54 -13.34
N GLY A 24 -27.81 17.24 -12.21
CA GLY A 24 -26.73 17.53 -11.30
C GLY A 24 -25.90 16.31 -10.92
N THR A 25 -24.61 16.54 -10.87
CA THR A 25 -23.67 15.76 -10.08
C THR A 25 -22.94 16.76 -9.21
N SER A 26 -23.24 16.69 -7.91
CA SER A 26 -22.32 17.15 -6.87
C SER A 26 -20.92 16.67 -7.24
N PRO A 27 -19.87 17.50 -7.15
CA PRO A 27 -18.52 16.98 -7.23
C PRO A 27 -18.34 16.07 -6.00
N GLY A 28 -18.50 14.76 -6.21
CA GLY A 28 -18.08 13.77 -5.24
C GLY A 28 -16.58 13.90 -5.02
N PRO A 29 -16.06 13.51 -3.85
CA PRO A 29 -14.64 13.52 -3.61
C PRO A 29 -13.98 12.72 -4.73
N ALA A 30 -12.99 13.32 -5.38
CA ALA A 30 -12.18 12.64 -6.38
C ALA A 30 -11.75 11.29 -5.79
N ALA A 31 -12.06 10.19 -6.49
CA ALA A 31 -11.50 8.91 -6.15
C ALA A 31 -9.98 9.09 -6.18
N VAL A 32 -9.36 9.10 -5.01
CA VAL A 32 -7.91 9.07 -4.88
C VAL A 32 -7.52 7.72 -5.44
N GLU A 33 -7.04 7.73 -6.69
CA GLU A 33 -6.44 6.56 -7.31
C GLU A 33 -5.34 6.08 -6.33
N PRO A 34 -5.42 4.84 -5.80
CA PRO A 34 -4.38 4.37 -4.89
C PRO A 34 -3.07 4.46 -5.65
N PRO A 35 -2.02 5.10 -5.09
CA PRO A 35 -0.77 5.22 -5.79
C PRO A 35 -0.28 3.81 -6.12
N THR A 36 -0.12 3.51 -7.40
CA THR A 36 0.64 2.33 -7.82
C THR A 36 2.09 2.59 -7.44
N ALA A 37 2.44 2.29 -6.19
CA ALA A 37 3.78 2.50 -5.67
C ALA A 37 4.73 1.56 -6.43
N THR A 38 5.60 2.16 -7.25
CA THR A 38 6.69 1.46 -7.92
C THR A 38 7.65 0.93 -6.85
N LEU A 39 7.88 -0.38 -6.84
CA LEU A 39 8.85 -0.98 -5.91
C LEU A 39 10.26 -0.53 -6.28
N PRO A 40 11.11 -0.20 -5.29
CA PRO A 40 12.50 0.15 -5.56
C PRO A 40 13.23 -1.06 -6.13
N LYS A 41 14.28 -0.79 -6.91
CA LYS A 41 15.18 -1.84 -7.38
C LYS A 41 15.81 -2.55 -6.18
N ALA A 42 15.74 -3.88 -6.17
CA ALA A 42 16.36 -4.73 -5.16
C ALA A 42 17.48 -5.56 -5.81
N ASP A 43 18.49 -5.93 -5.02
CA ASP A 43 19.60 -6.80 -5.45
C ASP A 43 19.15 -8.27 -5.48
N GLY A 44 18.21 -8.62 -4.59
CA GLY A 44 17.55 -9.92 -4.56
C GLY A 44 16.11 -9.81 -4.09
N THR A 45 15.35 -10.89 -4.26
CA THR A 45 13.97 -10.99 -3.79
C THR A 45 13.73 -12.38 -3.25
N LEU A 46 13.09 -12.47 -2.08
CA LEU A 46 12.64 -13.70 -1.47
C LEU A 46 11.13 -13.66 -1.26
N THR A 47 10.43 -14.69 -1.71
CA THR A 47 9.02 -14.89 -1.38
C THR A 47 8.89 -16.09 -0.44
N GLY A 48 8.17 -15.93 0.65
CA GLY A 48 8.00 -16.96 1.66
C GLY A 48 6.99 -16.60 2.73
N THR A 49 6.86 -17.47 3.72
CA THR A 49 6.01 -17.26 4.88
C THR A 49 6.81 -16.55 5.97
N LEU A 50 6.22 -15.52 6.59
CA LEU A 50 6.76 -14.93 7.81
C LEU A 50 6.61 -15.93 8.96
N THR A 51 7.70 -16.51 9.44
CA THR A 51 7.68 -17.52 10.52
C THR A 51 8.09 -16.97 11.88
N ASP A 52 8.74 -15.80 11.90
CA ASP A 52 8.93 -14.99 13.09
C ASP A 52 8.85 -13.49 12.74
N VAL A 53 8.26 -12.70 13.63
CA VAL A 53 8.15 -11.24 13.50
C VAL A 53 8.37 -10.63 14.88
N THR A 54 9.54 -10.01 15.05
CA THR A 54 9.90 -9.28 16.27
C THR A 54 9.84 -7.79 15.99
N GLN A 55 8.89 -7.08 16.60
CA GLN A 55 8.84 -5.62 16.51
C GLN A 55 9.85 -4.99 17.48
N VAL A 56 10.45 -3.88 17.05
CA VAL A 56 11.46 -3.16 17.82
C VAL A 56 10.99 -1.72 18.00
N GLU A 57 10.97 -1.28 19.25
CA GLU A 57 10.78 0.14 19.55
C GLU A 57 12.00 0.92 19.07
N PRO A 58 11.84 1.95 18.22
CA PRO A 58 12.98 2.67 17.67
C PRO A 58 13.77 3.36 18.79
N SER A 59 15.04 2.98 18.96
CA SER A 59 15.97 3.74 19.80
C SER A 59 16.37 5.01 19.04
N GLY A 60 16.43 6.14 19.74
CA GLY A 60 16.70 7.47 19.14
C GLY A 60 18.14 7.69 18.66
N ASP A 61 18.79 6.65 18.14
CA ASP A 61 20.17 6.69 17.67
C ASP A 61 20.27 7.29 16.26
N ALA A 62 21.42 7.89 15.94
CA ALA A 62 21.70 8.48 14.63
C ALA A 62 21.94 7.37 13.59
N GLY A 63 20.87 6.87 12.97
CA GLY A 63 20.88 5.86 11.92
C GLY A 63 19.46 5.53 11.46
N PRO A 64 19.29 4.70 10.41
CA PRO A 64 17.98 4.18 10.07
C PRO A 64 17.44 3.37 11.26
N ALA A 65 16.26 3.74 11.75
CA ALA A 65 15.68 3.09 12.92
C ALA A 65 15.22 1.68 12.55
N LEU A 66 15.65 0.67 13.31
CA LEU A 66 15.13 -0.69 13.22
C LEU A 66 13.70 -0.72 13.77
N LEU A 67 12.74 -1.16 12.96
CA LEU A 67 11.32 -1.23 13.30
C LEU A 67 10.86 -2.66 13.55
N ALA A 68 11.42 -3.63 12.83
CA ALA A 68 11.16 -5.05 13.06
C ALA A 68 12.27 -5.92 12.48
N THR A 69 12.38 -7.13 13.00
CA THR A 69 13.13 -8.24 12.40
C THR A 69 12.15 -9.33 12.02
N VAL A 70 12.24 -9.82 10.78
CA VAL A 70 11.34 -10.86 10.27
C VAL A 70 12.12 -12.06 9.75
N LEU A 71 11.75 -13.26 10.18
CA LEU A 71 12.26 -14.51 9.60
C LEU A 71 11.31 -14.94 8.48
N VAL A 72 11.87 -15.18 7.30
CA VAL A 72 11.12 -15.64 6.13
C VAL A 72 11.58 -17.02 5.74
N GLU A 73 10.65 -17.95 5.72
CA GLU A 73 10.86 -19.29 5.21
C GLU A 73 10.30 -19.41 3.79
N PRO A 74 11.15 -19.66 2.78
CA PRO A 74 10.67 -19.89 1.43
C PRO A 74 9.81 -21.16 1.34
N PRO A 75 8.91 -21.25 0.35
CA PRO A 75 8.06 -22.43 0.20
C PRO A 75 8.93 -23.69 0.05
N GLY A 76 8.62 -24.72 0.84
CA GLY A 76 9.44 -25.93 1.07
C GLY A 76 9.72 -26.83 -0.15
N LYS A 77 9.43 -26.38 -1.37
CA LYS A 77 9.84 -27.03 -2.62
C LYS A 77 11.13 -26.46 -3.21
N SER A 78 11.65 -25.36 -2.68
CA SER A 78 12.90 -24.78 -3.18
C SER A 78 14.10 -25.30 -2.40
N VAL A 79 14.85 -26.23 -3.01
CA VAL A 79 16.13 -26.74 -2.46
C VAL A 79 17.25 -25.69 -2.45
N THR A 80 17.06 -24.55 -3.12
CA THR A 80 18.05 -23.46 -3.21
C THR A 80 17.69 -22.24 -2.37
N ALA A 81 16.45 -22.12 -1.89
CA ALA A 81 16.06 -21.00 -1.04
C ALA A 81 16.19 -21.42 0.43
N MET A 82 17.12 -20.79 1.14
CA MET A 82 17.28 -20.96 2.59
C MET A 82 16.42 -19.93 3.33
N PRO A 83 16.03 -20.20 4.58
CA PRO A 83 15.44 -19.19 5.43
C PRO A 83 16.37 -17.99 5.57
N MET A 84 15.78 -16.80 5.70
CA MET A 84 16.52 -15.56 5.79
C MET A 84 15.84 -14.58 6.75
N ILE A 85 16.65 -13.87 7.53
CA ILE A 85 16.23 -12.81 8.43
C ILE A 85 16.31 -11.48 7.69
N PHE A 86 15.27 -10.65 7.81
CA PHE A 86 15.26 -9.31 7.28
C PHE A 86 15.07 -8.27 8.38
N ASP A 87 15.94 -7.28 8.39
CA ASP A 87 15.75 -6.06 9.15
C ASP A 87 14.82 -5.13 8.36
N VAL A 88 13.69 -4.79 8.96
CA VAL A 88 12.73 -3.79 8.49
C VAL A 88 13.05 -2.49 9.21
N ILE A 89 13.41 -1.47 8.46
CA ILE A 89 13.84 -0.17 8.98
C ILE A 89 12.85 0.93 8.55
N ASP A 90 12.98 2.12 9.12
CA ASP A 90 12.14 3.29 8.82
C ASP A 90 11.97 3.64 7.34
N ARG A 91 12.96 3.34 6.50
CA ARG A 91 12.92 3.55 5.05
C ARG A 91 12.45 2.33 4.23
N THR A 92 12.15 1.20 4.88
CA THR A 92 11.61 0.02 4.18
C THR A 92 10.17 0.32 3.75
N LEU A 93 9.87 0.16 2.46
CA LEU A 93 8.50 0.35 1.98
C LEU A 93 7.65 -0.88 2.26
N LEU A 94 6.48 -0.68 2.88
CA LEU A 94 5.59 -1.77 3.28
C LEU A 94 4.27 -1.66 2.53
N PHE A 95 3.89 -2.74 1.84
CA PHE A 95 2.65 -2.80 1.08
C PHE A 95 1.86 -4.08 1.37
N ARG A 96 0.56 -4.01 1.15
CA ARG A 96 -0.30 -5.17 0.94
C ARG A 96 -0.78 -5.17 -0.50
N GLU A 97 -0.63 -6.30 -1.18
CA GLU A 97 -1.06 -6.52 -2.56
C GLU A 97 -2.36 -7.31 -2.56
N TYR A 98 -3.40 -6.75 -3.20
CA TYR A 98 -4.71 -7.37 -3.33
C TYR A 98 -4.93 -7.86 -4.76
N ALA A 99 -5.51 -9.05 -4.90
CA ALA A 99 -5.94 -9.56 -6.19
C ALA A 99 -7.23 -8.84 -6.63
N GLY A 100 -7.10 -7.89 -7.56
CA GLY A 100 -8.22 -7.33 -8.30
C GLY A 100 -8.48 -8.11 -9.60
N LEU A 101 -9.71 -8.06 -10.12
CA LEU A 101 -10.07 -8.52 -11.46
C LEU A 101 -9.42 -7.62 -12.53
N GLY A 102 -8.10 -7.72 -12.72
CA GLY A 102 -7.38 -7.04 -13.81
C GLY A 102 -6.04 -6.42 -13.41
N ASP A 103 -5.96 -5.78 -12.23
CA ASP A 103 -4.75 -5.13 -11.74
C ASP A 103 -4.47 -5.47 -10.28
N LYS A 104 -3.21 -5.81 -9.98
CA LYS A 104 -2.71 -5.96 -8.62
C LYS A 104 -2.61 -4.57 -8.00
N THR A 105 -3.54 -4.25 -7.09
CA THR A 105 -3.52 -2.98 -6.36
C THR A 105 -2.67 -3.13 -5.11
N ARG A 106 -1.85 -2.13 -4.80
CA ARG A 106 -1.08 -2.07 -3.56
C ARG A 106 -1.61 -0.97 -2.65
N SER A 107 -1.64 -1.25 -1.36
CA SER A 107 -1.90 -0.25 -0.32
C SER A 107 -0.74 -0.25 0.66
N GLU A 108 -0.28 0.95 1.04
CA GLU A 108 0.73 1.11 2.07
C GLU A 108 0.22 0.61 3.42
N ILE A 109 1.09 -0.03 4.19
CA ILE A 109 0.77 -0.58 5.52
C ILE A 109 1.84 -0.17 6.53
N ASN A 110 1.50 -0.24 7.82
CA ASN A 110 2.47 -0.05 8.90
C ASN A 110 3.20 -1.35 9.24
N VAL A 111 4.34 -1.24 9.92
CA VAL A 111 5.10 -2.40 10.43
C VAL A 111 4.27 -3.28 11.37
N SER A 112 3.26 -2.72 12.03
CA SER A 112 2.26 -3.44 12.85
C SER A 112 1.36 -4.39 12.08
N ALA A 113 1.31 -4.30 10.75
CA ALA A 113 0.55 -5.22 9.91
C ALA A 113 1.33 -6.50 9.57
N LEU A 114 2.63 -6.56 9.88
CA LEU A 114 3.43 -7.77 9.70
C LEU A 114 3.08 -8.75 10.81
N THR A 115 2.56 -9.92 10.44
CA THR A 115 2.29 -10.99 11.40
C THR A 115 2.75 -12.33 10.86
N THR A 116 3.08 -13.23 11.78
CA THR A 116 3.40 -14.62 11.49
C THR A 116 2.30 -15.30 10.68
N GLY A 117 2.69 -16.19 9.76
CA GLY A 117 1.79 -16.92 8.87
C GLY A 117 1.40 -16.18 7.59
N MET A 118 1.75 -14.89 7.45
CA MET A 118 1.53 -14.16 6.20
C MET A 118 2.55 -14.56 5.13
N ILE A 119 2.10 -14.59 3.87
CA ILE A 119 2.99 -14.72 2.72
C ILE A 119 3.50 -13.33 2.36
N ALA A 120 4.81 -13.19 2.22
CA ALA A 120 5.45 -11.94 1.88
C ALA A 120 6.48 -12.13 0.76
N ARG A 121 6.53 -11.14 -0.13
CA ARG A 121 7.63 -10.93 -1.07
C ARG A 121 8.49 -9.79 -0.55
N ILE A 122 9.74 -10.09 -0.20
CA ILE A 122 10.71 -9.14 0.34
C ILE A 122 11.81 -8.89 -0.67
N GLY A 123 11.95 -7.64 -1.11
CA GLY A 123 13.12 -7.18 -1.86
C GLY A 123 14.15 -6.59 -0.92
N TYR A 124 15.41 -6.93 -1.11
CA TYR A 124 16.51 -6.45 -0.26
C TYR A 124 17.67 -5.91 -1.11
N SER A 125 18.41 -4.97 -0.55
CA SER A 125 19.60 -4.40 -1.16
C SER A 125 20.74 -4.26 -0.14
N GLY A 126 21.98 -4.34 -0.61
CA GLY A 126 23.16 -4.27 0.23
C GLY A 126 23.72 -5.63 0.68
N PRO A 127 24.75 -5.63 1.53
CA PRO A 127 25.47 -6.85 1.86
C PRO A 127 24.58 -7.81 2.64
N VAL A 128 24.46 -9.04 2.14
CA VAL A 128 23.91 -10.15 2.91
C VAL A 128 24.97 -10.55 3.92
N ARG A 129 24.64 -10.49 5.21
CA ARG A 129 25.52 -10.95 6.28
C ARG A 129 25.60 -12.47 6.20
N GLU A 130 26.80 -12.98 5.98
CA GLU A 130 27.10 -14.41 5.99
C GLU A 130 26.90 -14.98 7.40
N SER A 131 25.70 -15.49 7.64
CA SER A 131 25.22 -16.07 8.90
C SER A 131 24.22 -17.18 8.58
N TYR A 132 23.81 -17.96 9.58
CA TYR A 132 22.77 -18.96 9.41
C TYR A 132 21.67 -18.80 10.47
N PRO A 133 20.44 -18.41 10.09
CA PRO A 133 20.01 -17.98 8.74
C PRO A 133 20.77 -16.74 8.25
N ALA A 134 20.82 -16.52 6.93
CA ALA A 134 21.41 -15.31 6.36
C ALA A 134 20.60 -14.07 6.78
N GLN A 135 21.22 -12.89 6.81
CA GLN A 135 20.54 -11.65 7.20
C GLN A 135 20.76 -10.53 6.18
N ALA A 136 19.71 -9.76 5.85
CA ALA A 136 19.83 -8.54 5.07
C ALA A 136 18.83 -7.47 5.53
N THR A 137 18.93 -6.27 4.94
CA THR A 137 17.98 -5.17 5.16
C THR A 137 16.94 -5.14 4.05
N ALA A 138 15.67 -5.09 4.41
CA ALA A 138 14.58 -5.00 3.45
C ALA A 138 14.53 -3.61 2.80
N ALA A 139 14.51 -3.57 1.47
CA ALA A 139 14.15 -2.38 0.70
C ALA A 139 12.63 -2.22 0.61
N TYR A 140 11.91 -3.34 0.45
CA TYR A 140 10.46 -3.38 0.51
C TYR A 140 9.95 -4.72 1.04
N VAL A 141 8.74 -4.70 1.60
CA VAL A 141 7.94 -5.90 1.94
C VAL A 141 6.57 -5.76 1.31
N VAL A 142 6.16 -6.76 0.55
CA VAL A 142 4.80 -6.86 -0.01
C VAL A 142 4.12 -8.08 0.59
N LEU A 143 3.07 -7.86 1.38
CA LEU A 143 2.20 -8.93 1.86
C LEU A 143 1.27 -9.37 0.74
N GLU A 144 1.28 -10.65 0.43
CA GLU A 144 0.42 -11.27 -0.57
C GLU A 144 -0.86 -11.79 0.10
N ASP A 145 -2.01 -11.57 -0.53
CA ASP A 145 -3.29 -12.05 -0.03
C ASP A 145 -3.35 -13.60 -0.17
N PRO A 146 -3.74 -14.38 0.86
CA PRO A 146 -3.79 -15.85 0.78
C PRO A 146 -4.82 -16.43 -0.21
N GLY A 147 -5.45 -15.60 -1.06
CA GLY A 147 -6.47 -15.98 -2.03
C GLY A 147 -6.11 -15.79 -3.50
N SER A 148 -4.86 -15.47 -3.84
CA SER A 148 -4.37 -15.34 -5.23
C SER A 148 -3.81 -16.63 -5.80
#